data_AF-A0A7W1RH38-F1
#
_entry.id   AF-A0A7W1RH38-F1
#
_cell.length_a   1.000
_cell.length_b   1.000
_cell.length_c   1.000
_cell.angle_alpha   90.00
_cell.angle_beta   90.00
_cell.angle_gamma   90.00
#
_symmetry.space_group_name_H-M   'P 1'
#
loop_
_entity.id
_entity.type
_entity.pdbx_description
1 polymer ?
#
loop_
_entity_poly.entity_id
_entity_poly.type
_entity_poly.pdbx_seq_one_letter_code
_entity_poly.pdbx_strand_id
1 'polypeptide(L)'
;MLNLTKSVLAMLLCSLALQANEPKIVKLIPPQICNETVSEEIVCTRPMREGKFNISLEQKNSKTVVHCYGHGGSGWTTLFGSVSKAIDLFQETQPSKAKPIRIIGSGCMGLTAAIELSQLGYQIAGISTKNLYDLPSWRAAGYFALVSVK
;
A
#
# COMPACT_ATOMS: atom_id res chain seq x y z
N MET A 1 -28.01 45.62 11.61
CA MET A 1 -28.96 44.50 11.37
C MET A 1 -28.34 43.30 10.64
N LEU A 2 -27.27 43.44 9.84
CA LEU A 2 -26.67 42.35 9.04
C LEU A 2 -25.89 41.28 9.85
N ASN A 3 -25.43 41.59 11.06
CA ASN A 3 -24.67 40.65 11.89
C ASN A 3 -25.56 39.67 12.68
N LEU A 4 -26.80 40.07 12.99
CA LEU A 4 -27.73 39.23 13.74
C LEU A 4 -28.24 38.06 12.88
N THR A 5 -28.52 38.32 11.59
CA THR A 5 -28.98 37.30 10.64
C THR A 5 -27.91 36.25 10.32
N LYS A 6 -26.64 36.65 10.22
CA LYS A 6 -25.51 35.70 10.03
C LYS A 6 -25.31 34.79 11.25
N SER A 7 -25.48 35.33 12.45
CA SER A 7 -25.34 34.56 13.69
C SER A 7 -26.46 33.52 13.85
N VAL A 8 -27.71 33.91 13.52
CA VAL A 8 -28.86 32.99 13.52
C VAL A 8 -28.70 31.89 12.47
N LEU A 9 -28.24 32.22 11.26
CA LEU A 9 -28.01 31.23 10.21
C LEU A 9 -26.88 30.25 10.57
N ALA A 10 -25.80 30.72 11.19
CA ALA A 10 -24.72 29.86 11.68
C ALA A 10 -25.19 28.93 12.82
N MET A 11 -26.05 29.40 13.72
CA MET A 11 -26.65 28.58 14.78
C MET A 11 -27.58 27.50 14.21
N LEU A 12 -28.37 27.84 13.18
CA LEU A 12 -29.27 26.90 12.51
C LEU A 12 -28.49 25.80 11.74
N LEU A 13 -27.39 26.17 11.07
CA LEU A 13 -26.51 25.23 10.38
C LEU A 13 -25.74 24.34 11.36
N CYS A 14 -25.35 24.87 12.52
CA CYS A 14 -24.68 24.09 13.57
C CYS A 14 -25.64 23.07 14.22
N SER A 15 -26.91 23.43 14.42
CA SER A 15 -27.93 22.51 14.96
C SER A 15 -28.34 21.41 13.97
N LEU A 16 -28.34 21.68 12.67
CA LEU A 16 -28.49 20.65 11.63
C LEU A 16 -27.25 19.74 11.54
N ALA A 17 -26.04 20.28 11.73
CA ALA A 17 -24.80 19.49 11.73
C ALA A 17 -24.64 18.62 12.99
N LEU A 18 -25.26 18.99 14.11
CA LEU A 18 -25.25 18.22 15.36
C LEU A 18 -26.31 17.12 15.42
N GLN A 19 -27.15 16.96 14.39
CA GLN A 19 -28.04 15.82 14.27
C GLN A 19 -27.25 14.58 13.79
N ALA A 20 -26.15 14.26 14.49
CA ALA A 20 -25.49 12.99 14.36
C ALA A 20 -26.47 11.91 14.83
N ASN A 21 -26.71 10.89 13.99
CA ASN A 21 -27.50 9.74 14.39
C ASN A 21 -26.93 9.18 15.69
N GLU A 22 -27.79 8.96 16.69
CA GLU A 22 -27.42 8.26 17.92
C GLU A 22 -26.73 6.93 17.54
N PRO A 23 -25.59 6.59 18.18
CA PRO A 23 -24.87 5.39 17.84
C PRO A 23 -25.76 4.16 18.09
N LYS A 24 -26.10 3.46 17.01
CA LYS A 24 -26.88 2.23 17.10
C LYS A 24 -26.00 1.13 17.69
N ILE A 25 -26.30 0.71 18.92
CA ILE A 25 -25.68 -0.48 19.51
C ILE A 25 -26.20 -1.72 18.76
N VAL A 26 -25.32 -2.35 17.99
CA VAL A 26 -25.60 -3.62 17.32
C VAL A 26 -24.90 -4.72 18.10
N LYS A 27 -25.68 -5.67 18.64
CA LYS A 27 -25.12 -6.89 19.24
C LYS A 27 -24.75 -7.86 18.13
N LEU A 28 -23.46 -7.99 17.86
CA LEU A 28 -22.94 -8.97 16.91
C LEU A 28 -22.94 -10.35 17.57
N ILE A 29 -23.47 -11.36 16.89
CA ILE A 29 -23.35 -12.76 17.28
C ILE A 29 -22.11 -13.30 16.55
N PRO A 30 -21.05 -13.71 17.26
CA PRO A 30 -19.89 -14.33 16.62
C PRO A 30 -20.34 -15.56 15.82
N PRO A 31 -19.81 -15.80 14.60
CA PRO A 31 -20.08 -17.03 13.89
C PRO A 31 -19.60 -18.23 14.71
N GLN A 32 -20.27 -19.38 14.56
CA GLN A 32 -19.74 -20.63 15.09
C GLN A 32 -18.40 -20.92 14.41
N ILE A 33 -17.37 -21.26 15.19
CA ILE A 33 -16.05 -21.61 14.68
C ILE A 33 -15.94 -23.13 14.71
N CYS A 34 -16.22 -23.77 13.57
CA CYS A 34 -16.08 -25.22 13.37
C CYS A 34 -15.58 -25.53 11.95
N ASN A 35 -15.12 -26.75 11.69
CA ASN A 35 -14.58 -27.14 10.38
C ASN A 35 -15.59 -26.92 9.26
N GLU A 36 -16.89 -27.11 9.54
CA GLU A 36 -17.98 -26.93 8.59
C GLU A 36 -18.19 -25.46 8.20
N THR A 37 -17.67 -24.52 8.98
CA THR A 37 -17.78 -23.06 8.72
C THR A 37 -16.54 -22.47 8.04
N VAL A 38 -15.47 -23.26 7.84
CA VAL A 38 -14.25 -22.81 7.17
C VAL A 38 -14.50 -22.71 5.67
N SER A 39 -14.38 -21.50 5.10
CA SER A 39 -14.58 -21.27 3.67
C SER A 39 -13.34 -21.55 2.83
N GLU A 40 -12.15 -21.27 3.36
CA GLU A 40 -10.88 -21.44 2.64
C GLU A 40 -9.71 -21.54 3.62
N GLU A 41 -8.71 -22.34 3.28
CA GLU A 41 -7.40 -22.38 3.95
C GLU A 41 -6.32 -21.92 2.97
N ILE A 42 -5.55 -20.90 3.35
CA ILE A 42 -4.51 -20.32 2.49
C ILE A 42 -3.15 -20.39 3.17
N VAL A 43 -2.16 -20.94 2.47
CA VAL A 43 -0.77 -21.00 2.92
C VAL A 43 0.11 -20.23 1.94
N CYS A 44 0.98 -19.38 2.47
CA CYS A 44 1.88 -18.55 1.68
C CYS A 44 3.27 -18.46 2.33
N THR A 45 4.31 -18.37 1.50
CA THR A 45 5.68 -18.12 1.97
C THR A 45 5.94 -16.63 2.12
N ARG A 46 6.41 -16.20 3.30
CA ARG A 46 6.84 -14.81 3.53
C ARG A 46 8.22 -14.59 2.89
N PRO A 47 8.40 -13.63 1.95
CA PRO A 47 9.67 -13.38 1.28
C PRO A 47 10.57 -12.53 2.19
N MET A 48 11.03 -13.12 3.29
CA MET A 48 11.89 -12.47 4.27
C MET A 48 13.35 -12.51 3.79
N ARG A 49 14.04 -11.38 3.85
CA ARG A 49 15.51 -11.36 3.73
C ARG A 49 16.12 -11.51 5.11
N GLU A 50 17.29 -12.15 5.21
CA GLU A 50 18.03 -12.15 6.45
C GLU A 50 18.47 -10.72 6.83
N GLY A 51 18.19 -10.32 8.08
CA GLY A 51 18.30 -8.94 8.56
C GLY A 51 17.23 -8.02 7.95
N LYS A 52 17.60 -6.75 7.73
CA LYS A 52 16.69 -5.75 7.15
C LYS A 52 16.29 -6.08 5.70
N PHE A 53 15.07 -5.73 5.30
CA PHE A 53 14.70 -5.71 3.88
C PHE A 53 15.65 -4.81 3.08
N ASN A 54 15.75 -5.07 1.77
CA ASN A 54 16.66 -4.34 0.90
C ASN A 54 15.90 -3.25 0.14
N ILE A 55 16.29 -1.99 0.39
CA ILE A 55 15.99 -0.85 -0.47
C ILE A 55 17.32 -0.22 -0.84
N SER A 56 17.78 -0.44 -2.07
CA SER A 56 19.10 0.00 -2.51
C SER A 56 19.15 0.27 -4.00
N LEU A 57 20.16 1.04 -4.40
CA LEU A 57 20.51 1.32 -5.78
C LEU A 57 21.73 0.48 -6.17
N GLU A 58 21.68 -0.17 -7.33
CA GLU A 58 22.80 -0.92 -7.92
C GLU A 58 22.97 -0.52 -9.38
N GLN A 59 24.20 -0.28 -9.80
CA GLN A 59 24.56 -0.20 -11.21
C GLN A 59 25.05 -1.56 -11.67
N LYS A 60 24.29 -2.20 -12.56
CA LYS A 60 24.59 -3.53 -13.08
C LYS A 60 24.70 -3.48 -14.59
N ASN A 61 25.92 -3.64 -15.10
CA ASN A 61 26.26 -3.43 -16.51
C ASN A 61 25.81 -2.03 -16.95
N SER A 62 25.00 -1.92 -18.01
CA SER A 62 24.44 -0.66 -18.52
C SER A 62 23.06 -0.32 -17.95
N LYS A 63 22.66 -0.93 -16.83
CA LYS A 63 21.33 -0.77 -16.21
C LYS A 63 21.44 -0.27 -14.78
N THR A 64 20.61 0.72 -14.47
CA THR A 64 20.26 1.08 -13.09
C THR A 64 19.22 0.10 -12.56
N VAL A 65 19.48 -0.50 -11.41
CA VAL A 65 18.56 -1.41 -10.72
C VAL A 65 18.27 -0.84 -9.33
N VAL A 66 16.98 -0.66 -9.01
CA VAL A 66 16.54 -0.32 -7.66
C VAL A 66 15.90 -1.54 -7.04
N HIS A 67 16.47 -1.99 -5.93
CA HIS A 67 15.98 -3.08 -5.12
C HIS A 67 14.92 -2.58 -4.15
N CYS A 68 13.82 -3.32 -4.00
CA CYS A 68 12.81 -3.09 -2.97
C CYS A 68 12.15 -4.43 -2.62
N TYR A 69 12.84 -5.26 -1.84
CA TYR A 69 12.41 -6.63 -1.52
C TYR A 69 12.82 -7.06 -0.12
N GLY A 70 12.25 -8.18 0.36
CA GLY A 70 12.69 -8.82 1.60
C GLY A 70 11.86 -8.48 2.84
N HIS A 71 10.69 -7.85 2.66
CA HIS A 71 9.85 -7.37 3.78
C HIS A 71 9.14 -8.48 4.56
N GLY A 72 9.20 -9.74 4.13
CA GLY A 72 8.59 -10.84 4.87
C GLY A 72 7.10 -10.60 5.16
N GLY A 73 6.73 -10.55 6.44
CA GLY A 73 5.35 -10.33 6.89
C GLY A 73 4.91 -8.86 6.96
N SER A 74 5.83 -7.91 6.81
CA SER A 74 5.55 -6.47 6.98
C SER A 74 5.27 -5.73 5.66
N GLY A 75 5.25 -6.42 4.53
CA GLY A 75 5.18 -5.78 3.20
C GLY A 75 4.04 -4.79 3.03
N TRP A 76 2.84 -5.07 3.54
CA TRP A 76 1.73 -4.12 3.51
C TRP A 76 1.93 -2.93 4.44
N THR A 77 2.30 -3.17 5.71
CA THR A 77 2.62 -2.10 6.66
C THR A 77 3.63 -1.10 6.11
N THR A 78 4.73 -1.60 5.52
CA THR A 78 5.84 -0.75 5.08
C THR A 78 5.74 -0.32 3.63
N LEU A 79 4.64 -0.63 2.94
CA LEU A 79 4.48 -0.53 1.48
C LEU A 79 4.84 0.85 0.96
N PHE A 80 4.06 1.87 1.33
CA PHE A 80 4.20 3.21 0.79
C PHE A 80 5.54 3.84 1.12
N GLY A 81 6.02 3.67 2.36
CA GLY A 81 7.34 4.17 2.76
C GLY A 81 8.49 3.49 2.01
N SER A 82 8.39 2.18 1.77
CA SER A 82 9.42 1.43 1.04
C SER A 82 9.46 1.81 -0.44
N VAL A 83 8.29 1.92 -1.06
CA VAL A 83 8.16 2.33 -2.47
C VAL A 83 8.62 3.78 -2.65
N SER A 84 8.20 4.70 -1.78
CA SER A 84 8.68 6.09 -1.79
C SER A 84 10.19 6.15 -1.73
N LYS A 85 10.82 5.44 -0.76
CA LYS A 85 12.27 5.44 -0.63
C LYS A 85 12.99 4.84 -1.86
N ALA A 86 12.41 3.81 -2.48
CA ALA A 86 12.94 3.25 -3.73
C ALA A 86 12.86 4.26 -4.88
N ILE A 87 11.76 5.00 -5.00
CA ILE A 87 11.58 6.05 -6.00
C ILE A 87 12.57 7.20 -5.77
N ASP A 88 12.81 7.60 -4.52
CA ASP A 88 13.80 8.64 -4.20
C ASP A 88 15.20 8.23 -4.70
N LEU A 89 15.63 7.00 -4.38
CA LEU A 89 16.92 6.46 -4.86
C LEU A 89 16.98 6.38 -6.39
N PHE A 90 15.86 6.06 -7.05
CA PHE A 90 15.78 6.08 -8.50
C PHE A 90 15.97 7.50 -9.05
N GLN A 91 15.32 8.49 -8.45
CA GLN A 91 15.37 9.90 -8.87
C GLN A 91 16.75 10.54 -8.67
N GLU A 92 17.52 10.11 -7.67
CA GLU A 92 18.92 10.51 -7.48
C GLU A 92 19.78 10.22 -8.73
N THR A 93 19.41 9.22 -9.54
CA THR A 93 20.11 8.92 -10.81
C THR A 93 19.74 9.83 -11.97
N GLN A 94 18.90 10.83 -11.73
CA GLN A 94 18.37 11.78 -12.72
C GLN A 94 17.86 11.09 -14.00
N PRO A 95 16.93 10.13 -13.86
CA PRO A 95 16.46 9.33 -14.98
C PRO A 95 15.59 10.15 -15.93
N SER A 96 15.81 9.99 -17.24
CA SER A 96 14.93 10.55 -18.27
C SER A 96 13.53 9.95 -18.19
N LYS A 97 12.49 10.80 -18.30
CA LYS A 97 11.08 10.39 -18.33
C LYS A 97 10.75 9.49 -19.52
N ALA A 98 11.46 9.67 -20.64
CA ALA A 98 11.28 8.91 -21.87
C ALA A 98 11.98 7.54 -21.86
N LYS A 99 12.81 7.25 -20.84
CA LYS A 99 13.49 5.95 -20.74
C LYS A 99 12.51 4.94 -20.14
N PRO A 100 12.15 3.85 -20.85
CA PRO A 100 11.19 2.89 -20.33
C PRO A 100 11.70 2.17 -19.08
N ILE A 101 10.85 2.06 -18.07
CA ILE A 101 11.13 1.36 -16.81
C ILE A 101 10.45 -0.01 -16.83
N ARG A 102 11.19 -1.05 -16.44
CA ARG A 102 10.65 -2.39 -16.21
C ARG A 102 10.52 -2.61 -14.71
N ILE A 103 9.33 -3.02 -14.27
CA ILE A 103 9.09 -3.42 -12.89
C ILE A 103 9.29 -4.93 -12.77
N ILE A 104 9.96 -5.39 -11.71
CA ILE A 104 10.17 -6.81 -11.44
C ILE A 104 9.33 -7.21 -10.23
N GLY A 105 8.45 -8.19 -10.43
CA GLY A 105 7.49 -8.66 -9.42
C GLY A 105 6.15 -7.92 -9.49
N SER A 106 5.07 -8.69 -9.39
CA SER A 106 3.66 -8.24 -9.40
C SER A 106 3.04 -8.23 -7.99
N GLY A 107 3.84 -8.36 -6.94
CA GLY A 107 3.36 -8.19 -5.58
C GLY A 107 3.02 -6.73 -5.26
N CYS A 108 2.54 -6.46 -4.05
CA CYS A 108 2.15 -5.12 -3.61
C CYS A 108 3.23 -4.06 -3.88
N MET A 109 4.50 -4.34 -3.56
CA MET A 109 5.62 -3.42 -3.82
C MET A 109 5.76 -3.04 -5.30
N GLY A 110 5.72 -4.03 -6.19
CA GLY A 110 5.91 -3.82 -7.62
C GLY A 110 4.73 -3.08 -8.25
N LEU A 111 3.49 -3.46 -7.90
CA LEU A 111 2.28 -2.80 -8.41
C LEU A 111 2.18 -1.35 -7.92
N THR A 112 2.45 -1.11 -6.64
CA THR A 112 2.47 0.26 -6.09
C THR A 112 3.58 1.08 -6.74
N ALA A 113 4.80 0.55 -6.89
CA ALA A 113 5.87 1.26 -7.58
C ALA A 113 5.51 1.60 -9.04
N ALA A 114 4.84 0.70 -9.77
CA ALA A 114 4.38 0.95 -11.13
C ALA A 114 3.39 2.12 -11.18
N ILE A 115 2.43 2.14 -10.27
CA ILE A 115 1.41 3.21 -10.17
C ILE A 115 2.07 4.55 -9.84
N GLU A 116 2.87 4.60 -8.78
CA GLU A 116 3.52 5.84 -8.33
C GLU A 116 4.46 6.42 -9.39
N LEU A 117 5.31 5.59 -10.01
CA LEU A 117 6.18 6.03 -11.10
C LEU A 117 5.39 6.52 -12.32
N SER A 118 4.28 5.86 -12.65
CA SER A 118 3.40 6.30 -13.72
C SER A 118 2.74 7.65 -13.42
N GLN A 119 2.30 7.88 -12.18
CA GLN A 119 1.74 9.17 -11.75
C GLN A 119 2.78 10.30 -11.80
N LEU A 120 4.05 9.97 -11.55
CA LEU A 120 5.18 10.88 -11.71
C LEU A 120 5.56 11.10 -13.20
N GLY A 121 4.86 10.50 -14.15
CA GLY A 121 5.09 10.67 -15.59
C GLY A 121 6.26 9.87 -16.16
N TYR A 122 6.73 8.84 -15.45
CA TYR A 122 7.69 7.89 -16.03
C TYR A 122 6.99 6.87 -16.92
N GLN A 123 7.65 6.49 -18.01
CA GLN A 123 7.15 5.45 -18.89
C GLN A 123 7.36 4.06 -18.28
N ILE A 124 6.29 3.41 -17.81
CA ILE A 124 6.33 2.01 -17.41
C ILE A 124 6.15 1.12 -18.64
N ALA A 125 7.19 0.37 -19.00
CA ALA A 125 7.11 -0.60 -20.09
C ALA A 125 6.18 -1.77 -19.72
N GLY A 126 6.08 -2.08 -18.42
CA GLY A 126 5.29 -3.20 -17.87
C GLY A 126 6.00 -3.93 -16.73
N ILE A 127 5.39 -5.03 -16.29
CA ILE A 127 5.80 -5.83 -15.12
C ILE A 127 6.29 -7.20 -15.59
N SER A 128 7.46 -7.63 -15.12
CA SER A 128 7.99 -8.98 -15.31
C SER A 128 7.79 -9.80 -14.04
N THR A 129 7.03 -10.88 -14.15
CA THR A 129 6.68 -11.74 -13.01
C THR A 129 6.38 -13.16 -13.49
N LYS A 130 6.43 -14.13 -12.57
CA LYS A 130 6.00 -15.51 -12.85
C LYS A 130 4.48 -15.62 -12.94
N ASN A 131 3.77 -15.01 -11.98
CA ASN A 131 2.31 -15.06 -11.88
C ASN A 131 1.79 -13.64 -11.62
N LEU A 132 0.67 -13.26 -12.24
CA LEU A 132 0.02 -11.97 -11.99
C LEU A 132 -0.95 -12.04 -10.80
N TYR A 133 -1.58 -13.19 -10.61
CA TYR A 133 -2.61 -13.44 -9.60
C TYR A 133 -2.12 -14.48 -8.59
N ASP A 134 -2.90 -14.64 -7.51
CA ASP A 134 -2.65 -15.64 -6.46
C ASP A 134 -1.25 -15.53 -5.82
N LEU A 135 -0.87 -14.30 -5.54
CA LEU A 135 0.42 -13.98 -4.91
C LEU A 135 0.28 -13.93 -3.39
N PRO A 136 1.36 -14.16 -2.62
CA PRO A 136 1.33 -14.00 -1.17
C PRO A 136 0.79 -12.64 -0.71
N SER A 137 1.09 -11.55 -1.42
CA SER A 137 0.57 -10.22 -1.09
C SER A 137 -0.91 -10.06 -1.42
N TRP A 138 -1.45 -10.78 -2.41
CA TRP A 138 -2.88 -10.80 -2.75
C TRP A 138 -3.69 -11.51 -1.66
N ARG A 139 -3.14 -12.62 -1.14
CA ARG A 139 -3.77 -13.44 -0.10
C ARG A 139 -3.51 -12.94 1.32
N ALA A 140 -2.59 -11.99 1.50
CA ALA A 140 -2.30 -11.42 2.79
C ALA A 140 -3.46 -10.53 3.27
N ALA A 141 -3.79 -10.60 4.56
CA ALA A 141 -4.79 -9.75 5.19
C ALA A 141 -4.48 -8.24 5.10
N GLY A 142 -3.23 -7.86 4.82
CA GLY A 142 -2.87 -6.48 4.55
C GLY A 142 -2.94 -5.56 5.76
N TYR A 143 -2.33 -5.95 6.88
CA TYR A 143 -2.34 -5.12 8.08
C TYR A 143 -1.49 -3.86 7.93
N PHE A 144 -2.03 -2.73 8.39
CA PHE A 144 -1.29 -1.50 8.66
C PHE A 144 -1.14 -1.35 10.19
N ALA A 145 -0.19 -2.10 10.75
CA ALA A 145 0.06 -2.15 12.19
C ALA A 145 1.55 -1.97 12.49
N LEU A 146 1.90 -1.67 13.75
CA LEU A 146 3.29 -1.68 14.18
C LEU A 146 3.88 -3.08 13.95
N VAL A 147 4.99 -3.14 13.23
CA VAL A 147 5.71 -4.38 12.92
C VAL A 147 7.16 -4.21 13.31
N SER A 148 7.73 -5.26 13.92
CA SER A 148 9.18 -5.36 14.07
C SER A 148 9.76 -5.94 12.79
N VAL A 149 10.76 -5.26 12.26
CA VAL A 149 11.59 -5.76 11.17
C VAL A 149 12.87 -6.29 11.82
N LYS A 150 13.34 -7.45 11.38
CA LYS A 150 14.55 -8.08 11.93
C LYS A 150 15.82 -7.29 11.57
#